data_AF-T0Y257-F1
#
_entry.id   AF-T0Y257-F1
#
_cell.length_a   1.000
_cell.length_b   1.000
_cell.length_c   1.000
_cell.angle_alpha   90.00
_cell.angle_beta   90.00
_cell.angle_gamma   90.00
#
_symmetry.space_group_name_H-M   'P 1'
#
loop_
_entity.id
_entity.type
_entity.pdbx_description
1 polymer ?
#
loop_
_entity_poly.entity_id
_entity_poly.type
_entity_poly.pdbx_seq_one_letter_code
_entity_poly.pdbx_strand_id
1 'polypeptide(L)'
;NPAALPQPHSEGARLMQHYCTQCHGLPGPGLHTAAGWPAVVARMTARERMMSDQDMMGIQAPSAKEQATLLAYLQKHAQIPLNKATAKGLDTPAGRAFSATCSQCHALPDPAQHTAAEWPAVVLRMQRNMVAMGKPVPSQSTLDAIGTYLHKYAKQPGKGGS
;
A
#
# COMPACT_ATOMS: atom_id res chain seq x y z
N ASN A 1 -11.28 5.41 2.63
CA ASN A 1 -12.28 5.37 1.55
C ASN A 1 -12.32 3.96 0.96
N PRO A 2 -13.36 3.16 1.24
CA PRO A 2 -13.51 1.79 0.73
C PRO A 2 -13.57 1.71 -0.81
N ALA A 3 -14.14 2.72 -1.48
CA ALA A 3 -14.22 2.76 -2.95
C ALA A 3 -12.85 2.90 -3.63
N ALA A 4 -11.81 3.29 -2.88
CA ALA A 4 -10.44 3.38 -3.38
C ALA A 4 -9.66 2.06 -3.27
N LEU A 5 -10.26 1.00 -2.73
CA LEU A 5 -9.65 -0.33 -2.69
C LEU A 5 -9.61 -0.94 -4.10
N PRO A 6 -8.54 -1.69 -4.44
CA PRO A 6 -8.53 -2.53 -5.64
C PRO A 6 -9.67 -3.55 -5.58
N GLN A 7 -10.45 -3.70 -6.66
CA GLN A 7 -11.59 -4.64 -6.70
C GLN A 7 -12.53 -4.44 -5.48
N PRO A 8 -13.11 -3.24 -5.30
CA PRO A 8 -13.76 -2.85 -4.05
C PRO A 8 -15.04 -3.65 -3.73
N HIS A 9 -15.60 -4.34 -4.73
CA HIS A 9 -16.77 -5.22 -4.56
C HIS A 9 -16.41 -6.71 -4.36
N SER A 10 -15.12 -7.05 -4.38
CA SER A 10 -14.68 -8.42 -4.09
C SER A 10 -14.96 -8.80 -2.63
N GLU A 11 -15.08 -10.11 -2.38
CA GLU A 11 -15.25 -10.64 -1.03
C GLU A 11 -14.11 -10.19 -0.11
N GLY A 12 -12.84 -10.29 -0.56
CA GLY A 12 -11.69 -9.86 0.23
C GLY A 12 -11.69 -8.38 0.58
N ALA A 13 -12.11 -7.49 -0.33
CA ALA A 13 -12.24 -6.06 -0.04
C ALA A 13 -13.33 -5.80 1.01
N ARG A 14 -14.46 -6.51 0.94
CA ARG A 14 -15.55 -6.42 1.92
C ARG A 14 -15.11 -6.92 3.30
N LEU A 15 -14.41 -8.05 3.37
CA LEU A 15 -13.87 -8.59 4.63
C LEU A 15 -12.84 -7.63 5.23
N MET A 16 -11.98 -7.03 4.41
CA MET A 16 -11.01 -6.03 4.87
C MET A 16 -11.71 -4.81 5.46
N GLN A 17 -12.74 -4.30 4.79
CA GLN A 17 -13.54 -3.21 5.32
C GLN A 17 -14.22 -3.62 6.62
N HIS A 18 -14.84 -4.80 6.68
CA HIS A 18 -15.59 -5.26 7.83
C HIS A 18 -14.70 -5.43 9.08
N TYR A 19 -13.64 -6.23 8.99
CA TYR A 19 -12.82 -6.56 10.17
C TYR A 19 -11.83 -5.46 10.55
N CYS A 20 -11.12 -4.88 9.58
CA CYS A 20 -10.04 -3.93 9.90
C CYS A 20 -10.56 -2.58 10.39
N THR A 21 -11.80 -2.19 10.08
CA THR A 21 -12.36 -0.92 10.56
C THR A 21 -13.01 -0.98 11.93
N GLN A 22 -13.07 -2.15 12.56
CA GLN A 22 -13.63 -2.29 13.90
C GLN A 22 -12.82 -1.52 14.95
N CYS A 23 -11.50 -1.35 14.72
CA CYS A 23 -10.58 -0.75 15.69
C CYS A 23 -9.87 0.51 15.18
N HIS A 24 -9.60 0.61 13.88
CA HIS A 24 -8.83 1.73 13.31
C HIS A 24 -9.30 2.09 11.90
N GLY A 25 -8.78 3.19 11.34
CA GLY A 25 -9.06 3.54 9.94
C GLY A 25 -8.64 2.43 8.97
N LEU A 26 -9.41 2.24 7.89
CA LEU A 26 -9.17 1.20 6.89
C LEU A 26 -7.75 1.34 6.28
N PRO A 27 -6.84 0.38 6.52
CA PRO A 27 -5.53 0.40 5.88
C PRO A 27 -5.68 0.14 4.37
N GLY A 28 -4.67 0.51 3.58
CA GLY A 28 -4.59 0.09 2.18
C GLY A 28 -3.83 -1.24 2.05
N PRO A 29 -4.17 -2.12 1.09
CA PRO A 29 -3.43 -3.36 0.87
C PRO A 29 -1.95 -3.11 0.46
N GLY A 30 -1.65 -1.92 -0.08
CA GLY A 30 -0.28 -1.47 -0.36
C GLY A 30 0.56 -1.04 0.86
N LEU A 31 0.06 -1.18 2.10
CA LEU A 31 0.85 -0.82 3.29
C LEU A 31 1.97 -1.82 3.59
N HIS A 32 1.76 -3.09 3.25
CA HIS A 32 2.75 -4.16 3.44
C HIS A 32 3.00 -4.90 2.13
N THR A 33 4.13 -5.60 2.08
CA THR A 33 4.44 -6.55 1.00
C THR A 33 3.64 -7.83 1.16
N ALA A 34 3.52 -8.63 0.09
CA ALA A 34 2.79 -9.90 0.13
C ALA A 34 3.36 -10.87 1.18
N ALA A 35 4.67 -10.84 1.40
CA ALA A 35 5.34 -11.62 2.43
C ALA A 35 5.12 -11.07 3.86
N GLY A 36 4.83 -9.77 4.00
CA GLY A 36 4.56 -9.14 5.30
C GLY A 36 3.13 -9.36 5.80
N TRP A 37 2.16 -9.45 4.89
CA TRP A 37 0.74 -9.59 5.24
C TRP A 37 0.39 -10.78 6.14
N PRO A 38 0.95 -12.00 5.97
CA PRO A 38 0.64 -13.13 6.86
C PRO A 38 0.84 -12.81 8.35
N ALA A 39 1.96 -12.16 8.70
CA ALA A 39 2.25 -11.82 10.10
C ALA A 39 1.29 -10.76 10.65
N VAL A 40 0.89 -9.77 9.83
CA VAL A 40 -0.05 -8.72 10.21
C VAL A 40 -1.44 -9.31 10.43
N VAL A 41 -1.94 -10.10 9.48
CA VAL A 41 -3.27 -10.75 9.58
C VAL A 41 -3.32 -11.69 10.78
N ALA A 42 -2.30 -12.52 11.00
CA ALA A 42 -2.24 -13.40 12.16
C ALA A 42 -2.33 -12.63 13.49
N ARG A 43 -1.59 -11.52 13.62
CA ARG A 43 -1.62 -10.67 14.82
C ARG A 43 -2.99 -10.02 15.03
N MET A 44 -3.61 -9.48 13.97
CA MET A 44 -4.91 -8.81 14.07
C MET A 44 -6.02 -9.82 14.39
N THR A 45 -6.07 -10.96 13.70
CA THR A 45 -7.06 -12.00 13.97
C THR A 45 -6.91 -12.60 15.36
N ALA A 46 -5.69 -12.77 15.88
CA ALA A 46 -5.51 -13.19 17.28
C ALA A 46 -6.07 -12.18 18.27
N ARG A 47 -5.88 -10.87 18.01
CA ARG A 47 -6.44 -9.80 18.84
C ARG A 47 -7.96 -9.73 18.74
N GLU A 48 -8.51 -9.84 17.54
CA GLU A 48 -9.96 -9.88 17.28
C GLU A 48 -10.61 -11.07 18.00
N ARG A 49 -10.01 -12.26 17.93
CA ARG A 49 -10.49 -13.45 18.64
C ARG A 49 -10.50 -13.23 20.15
N MET A 50 -9.40 -12.77 20.73
CA MET A 50 -9.35 -12.48 22.17
C MET A 50 -10.43 -11.48 22.59
N MET A 51 -10.65 -10.43 21.81
CA MET A 51 -11.68 -9.43 22.12
C MET A 51 -13.09 -9.98 21.92
N SER A 52 -13.33 -10.78 20.88
CA SER A 52 -14.61 -11.44 20.62
C SER A 52 -14.96 -12.45 21.71
N ASP A 53 -14.01 -13.27 22.14
CA ASP A 53 -14.21 -14.30 23.18
C ASP A 53 -14.52 -13.68 24.55
N GLN A 54 -14.06 -12.45 24.79
CA GLN A 54 -14.31 -11.67 26.01
C GLN A 54 -15.49 -10.69 25.88
N ASP A 55 -16.23 -10.74 24.76
CA ASP A 55 -17.32 -9.80 24.44
C ASP A 55 -16.91 -8.30 24.55
N MET A 56 -15.66 -8.00 24.23
CA MET A 56 -15.10 -6.65 24.32
C MET A 56 -15.51 -5.84 23.11
N MET A 57 -16.29 -4.78 23.33
CA MET A 57 -16.67 -3.78 22.32
C MET A 57 -17.42 -4.36 21.11
N GLY A 58 -18.03 -5.55 21.24
CA GLY A 58 -18.73 -6.24 20.15
C GLY A 58 -17.83 -6.59 18.96
N ILE A 59 -16.51 -6.72 19.19
CA ILE A 59 -15.55 -7.07 18.13
C ILE A 59 -15.83 -8.48 17.63
N GLN A 60 -15.87 -8.63 16.31
CA GLN A 60 -16.02 -9.90 15.62
C GLN A 60 -14.67 -10.38 15.08
N ALA A 61 -14.45 -11.69 15.14
CA ALA A 61 -13.27 -12.33 14.55
C ALA A 61 -13.64 -13.09 13.25
N PRO A 62 -12.74 -13.09 12.24
CA PRO A 62 -12.97 -13.86 11.02
C PRO A 62 -12.91 -15.37 11.29
N SER A 63 -13.77 -16.12 10.58
CA SER A 63 -13.62 -17.56 10.42
C SER A 63 -12.31 -17.88 9.68
N ALA A 64 -11.87 -19.14 9.74
CA ALA A 64 -10.66 -19.58 9.03
C ALA A 64 -10.76 -19.35 7.50
N LYS A 65 -11.95 -19.54 6.93
CA LYS A 65 -12.21 -19.30 5.50
C LYS A 65 -12.12 -17.82 5.15
N GLU A 66 -12.76 -16.96 5.93
CA GLU A 66 -12.72 -15.50 5.73
C GLU A 66 -11.30 -14.95 5.90
N GLN A 67 -10.57 -15.43 6.91
CA GLN A 67 -9.17 -15.07 7.11
C GLN A 67 -8.31 -15.43 5.91
N ALA A 68 -8.51 -16.61 5.30
CA ALA A 68 -7.80 -17.03 4.10
C ALA A 68 -8.17 -16.16 2.88
N THR A 69 -9.45 -15.86 2.67
CA THR A 69 -9.92 -14.95 1.60
C THR A 69 -9.33 -13.55 1.75
N LEU A 70 -9.35 -13.00 2.97
CA LEU A 70 -8.78 -11.69 3.30
C LEU A 70 -7.27 -11.68 3.03
N LEU A 71 -6.54 -12.70 3.48
CA LEU A 71 -5.10 -12.78 3.27
C LEU A 71 -4.76 -12.85 1.78
N ALA A 72 -5.46 -13.69 1.01
CA ALA A 72 -5.24 -13.80 -0.44
C ALA A 72 -5.46 -12.46 -1.15
N TYR A 73 -6.51 -11.72 -0.76
CA TYR A 73 -6.78 -10.38 -1.28
C TYR A 73 -5.66 -9.39 -0.96
N LEU A 74 -5.21 -9.34 0.31
CA LEU A 74 -4.13 -8.46 0.74
C LEU A 74 -2.81 -8.78 0.03
N GLN A 75 -2.48 -10.06 -0.16
CA GLN A 75 -1.27 -10.48 -0.87
C GLN A 75 -1.32 -10.14 -2.36
N LYS A 76 -2.47 -10.33 -3.02
CA LYS A 76 -2.68 -9.99 -4.43
C LYS A 76 -2.51 -8.50 -4.70
N HIS A 77 -2.92 -7.66 -3.76
CA HIS A 77 -2.91 -6.20 -3.87
C HIS A 77 -1.82 -5.53 -3.02
N ALA A 78 -0.84 -6.31 -2.59
CA ALA A 78 0.25 -5.88 -1.73
C ALA A 78 1.19 -4.89 -2.43
N GLN A 79 2.00 -4.20 -1.63
CA GLN A 79 3.10 -3.39 -2.15
C GLN A 79 4.12 -4.27 -2.87
N ILE A 80 4.46 -3.93 -4.11
CA ILE A 80 5.61 -4.51 -4.80
C ILE A 80 6.82 -3.62 -4.46
N PRO A 81 7.80 -4.14 -3.70
CA PRO A 81 8.97 -3.36 -3.34
C PRO A 81 9.94 -3.26 -4.52
N LEU A 82 10.61 -2.13 -4.65
CA LEU A 82 11.72 -1.96 -5.58
C LEU A 82 12.85 -2.93 -5.20
N ASN A 83 13.29 -3.74 -6.16
CA ASN A 83 14.53 -4.49 -6.01
C ASN A 83 15.73 -3.55 -6.11
N LYS A 84 16.32 -3.19 -4.96
CA LYS A 84 17.46 -2.27 -4.90
C LYS A 84 18.70 -2.80 -5.62
N ALA A 85 18.88 -4.12 -5.74
CA ALA A 85 20.05 -4.71 -6.39
C ALA A 85 20.05 -4.47 -7.92
N THR A 86 18.87 -4.26 -8.51
CA THR A 86 18.71 -4.05 -9.97
C THR A 86 18.18 -2.65 -10.31
N ALA A 87 17.88 -1.83 -9.30
CA ALA A 87 17.35 -0.49 -9.46
C ALA A 87 18.36 0.44 -10.12
N LYS A 88 17.91 1.18 -11.13
CA LYS A 88 18.73 2.15 -11.88
C LYS A 88 18.50 3.56 -11.35
N GLY A 89 19.57 4.34 -11.25
CA GLY A 89 19.50 5.77 -10.96
C GLY A 89 19.13 6.16 -9.53
N LEU A 90 19.13 5.22 -8.57
CA LEU A 90 18.90 5.53 -7.15
C LEU A 90 19.98 6.45 -6.55
N ASP A 91 21.16 6.47 -7.16
CA ASP A 91 22.31 7.31 -6.85
C ASP A 91 22.24 8.72 -7.46
N THR A 92 21.23 9.02 -8.28
CA THR A 92 20.99 10.39 -8.76
C THR A 92 20.30 11.24 -7.69
N PRO A 93 20.35 12.58 -7.75
CA PRO A 93 19.60 13.43 -6.84
C PRO A 93 18.09 13.10 -6.78
N ALA A 94 17.47 12.85 -7.95
CA ALA A 94 16.08 12.47 -8.07
C ALA A 94 15.80 11.08 -7.44
N GLY A 95 16.67 10.10 -7.68
CA GLY A 95 16.58 8.77 -7.07
C GLY A 95 16.75 8.79 -5.55
N ARG A 96 17.67 9.62 -5.03
CA ARG A 96 17.83 9.82 -3.58
C ARG A 96 16.60 10.46 -2.95
N ALA A 97 16.04 11.50 -3.58
CA ALA A 97 14.81 12.14 -3.10
C ALA A 97 13.63 11.15 -3.05
N PHE A 98 13.48 10.35 -4.11
CA PHE A 98 12.50 9.26 -4.18
C PHE A 98 12.71 8.24 -3.07
N SER A 99 13.92 7.70 -2.93
CA SER A 99 14.25 6.68 -1.93
C SER A 99 13.99 7.19 -0.51
N ALA A 100 14.49 8.38 -0.17
CA ALA A 100 14.38 8.98 1.15
C ALA A 100 12.93 9.35 1.52
N THR A 101 12.10 9.70 0.54
CA THR A 101 10.70 10.10 0.78
C THR A 101 9.76 8.90 0.80
N CYS A 102 9.81 8.05 -0.22
CA CYS A 102 8.83 6.98 -0.42
C CYS A 102 9.08 5.74 0.44
N SER A 103 10.20 5.67 1.17
CA SER A 103 10.49 4.57 2.12
C SER A 103 10.22 4.91 3.59
N GLN A 104 9.68 6.10 3.89
CA GLN A 104 9.49 6.55 5.28
C GLN A 104 8.43 5.75 6.05
N CYS A 105 7.44 5.18 5.36
CA CYS A 105 6.28 4.56 6.00
C CYS A 105 6.12 3.07 5.65
N HIS A 106 6.51 2.67 4.45
CA HIS A 106 6.39 1.30 3.96
C HIS A 106 7.57 1.00 3.02
N ALA A 107 7.61 -0.23 2.49
CA ALA A 107 8.65 -0.61 1.53
C ALA A 107 8.67 0.35 0.32
N LEU A 108 9.87 0.68 -0.15
CA LEU A 108 10.06 1.57 -1.29
C LEU A 108 9.36 0.98 -2.52
N PRO A 109 8.41 1.68 -3.16
CA PRO A 109 7.62 1.09 -4.25
C PRO A 109 8.47 0.90 -5.51
N ASP A 110 8.23 -0.17 -6.27
CA ASP A 110 8.77 -0.29 -7.62
C ASP A 110 8.12 0.74 -8.57
N PRO A 111 8.89 1.65 -9.23
CA PRO A 111 8.37 2.59 -10.23
C PRO A 111 7.63 1.92 -11.40
N ALA A 112 7.92 0.65 -11.70
CA ALA A 112 7.28 -0.09 -12.79
C ALA A 112 5.84 -0.57 -12.48
N GLN A 113 5.31 -0.27 -11.28
CA GLN A 113 3.92 -0.59 -10.92
C GLN A 113 2.89 0.29 -11.61
N HIS A 114 3.27 1.51 -11.98
CA HIS A 114 2.39 2.50 -12.60
C HIS A 114 3.05 3.09 -13.84
N THR A 115 2.23 3.51 -14.78
CA THR A 115 2.66 4.27 -15.95
C THR A 115 3.06 5.70 -15.55
N ALA A 116 3.82 6.33 -16.42
CA ALA A 116 4.20 7.73 -16.34
C ALA A 116 3.01 8.66 -16.03
N ALA A 117 1.86 8.43 -16.68
CA ALA A 117 0.66 9.24 -16.52
C ALA A 117 -0.10 8.98 -15.20
N GLU A 118 0.07 7.80 -14.60
CA GLU A 118 -0.59 7.43 -13.34
C GLU A 118 0.16 7.93 -12.10
N TRP A 119 1.49 8.07 -12.18
CA TRP A 119 2.33 8.46 -11.06
C TRP A 119 1.94 9.78 -10.38
N PRO A 120 1.55 10.86 -11.10
CA PRO A 120 1.09 12.10 -10.46
C PRO A 120 -0.06 11.88 -9.47
N ALA A 121 -1.04 11.03 -9.83
CA ALA A 121 -2.17 10.72 -8.95
C ALA A 121 -1.74 9.93 -7.70
N VAL A 122 -0.74 9.04 -7.84
CA VAL A 122 -0.17 8.27 -6.72
C VAL A 122 0.59 9.19 -5.75
N VAL A 123 1.43 10.09 -6.27
CA VAL A 123 2.18 11.05 -5.46
C VAL A 123 1.22 11.97 -4.69
N LEU A 124 0.20 12.51 -5.36
CA LEU A 124 -0.82 13.34 -4.73
C LEU A 124 -1.59 12.59 -3.62
N ARG A 125 -1.90 11.31 -3.84
CA ARG A 125 -2.51 10.46 -2.81
C ARG A 125 -1.60 10.29 -1.60
N MET A 126 -0.31 10.05 -1.80
CA MET A 126 0.65 9.92 -0.70
C MET A 126 0.81 11.23 0.07
N GLN A 127 0.85 12.37 -0.62
CA GLN A 127 0.88 13.69 0.02
C GLN A 127 -0.32 13.90 0.95
N ARG A 128 -1.54 13.57 0.50
CA ARG A 128 -2.75 13.63 1.36
C ARG A 128 -2.64 12.69 2.57
N ASN A 129 -2.10 11.49 2.39
CA ASN A 129 -1.87 10.56 3.50
C ASN A 129 -0.85 11.11 4.50
N MET A 130 0.23 11.75 4.03
CA MET A 130 1.23 12.39 4.89
C MET A 130 0.59 13.48 5.76
N VAL A 131 -0.24 14.35 5.17
CA VAL A 131 -1.01 15.37 5.91
C VAL A 131 -1.91 14.73 6.96
N ALA A 132 -2.70 13.71 6.57
CA ALA A 132 -3.61 13.03 7.48
C ALA A 132 -2.89 12.33 8.65
N MET A 133 -1.65 11.90 8.46
CA MET A 133 -0.79 11.30 9.49
C MET A 133 0.04 12.32 10.27
N GLY A 134 -0.08 13.63 9.99
CA GLY A 134 0.74 14.67 10.61
C GLY A 134 2.23 14.57 10.25
N LYS A 135 2.57 13.95 9.11
CA LYS A 135 3.95 13.82 8.63
C LYS A 135 4.36 15.05 7.82
N PRO A 136 5.63 15.50 7.90
CA PRO A 136 6.13 16.58 7.06
C PRO A 136 5.94 16.28 5.57
N VAL A 137 5.29 17.18 4.85
CA VAL A 137 5.12 17.08 3.40
C VAL A 137 6.39 17.62 2.70
N PRO A 138 6.94 16.92 1.69
CA PRO A 138 8.11 17.40 0.97
C PRO A 138 7.85 18.71 0.25
N SER A 139 8.90 19.53 0.07
CA SER A 139 8.83 20.75 -0.75
C SER A 139 8.43 20.45 -2.19
N GLN A 140 7.92 21.45 -2.91
CA GLN A 140 7.57 21.30 -4.33
C GLN A 140 8.77 20.83 -5.17
N SER A 141 9.96 21.40 -4.96
CA SER A 141 11.20 20.97 -5.62
C SER A 141 11.55 19.49 -5.37
N THR A 142 11.27 18.99 -4.16
CA THR A 142 11.46 17.57 -3.84
C THR A 142 10.43 16.71 -4.57
N LEU A 143 9.18 17.12 -4.61
CA LEU A 143 8.12 16.42 -5.34
C LEU A 143 8.39 16.36 -6.85
N ASP A 144 8.91 17.43 -7.43
CA ASP A 144 9.29 17.48 -8.86
C ASP A 144 10.45 16.52 -9.18
N ALA A 145 11.45 16.45 -8.29
CA ALA A 145 12.55 15.49 -8.41
C ALA A 145 12.05 14.04 -8.31
N ILE A 146 11.13 13.75 -7.38
CA ILE A 146 10.48 12.44 -7.25
C ILE A 146 9.70 12.11 -8.52
N GLY A 147 8.90 13.05 -9.02
CA GLY A 147 8.14 12.91 -10.26
C GLY A 147 9.03 12.60 -11.45
N THR A 148 10.17 13.27 -11.56
CA THR A 148 11.17 13.02 -12.61
C THR A 148 11.70 11.58 -12.55
N TYR A 149 12.04 11.09 -11.35
CA TYR A 149 12.52 9.71 -11.17
C TYR A 149 11.42 8.70 -11.54
N LEU A 150 10.22 8.88 -11.00
CA LEU A 150 9.08 7.98 -11.25
C LEU A 150 8.70 7.94 -12.73
N HIS A 151 8.67 9.09 -13.40
CA HIS A 151 8.37 9.17 -14.83
C HIS A 151 9.39 8.41 -15.68
N LYS A 152 10.69 8.56 -15.37
CA LYS A 152 11.79 7.91 -16.11
C LYS A 152 11.78 6.39 -15.98
N TYR A 153 11.44 5.87 -14.81
CA TYR A 153 11.48 4.43 -14.52
C TYR A 153 10.08 3.79 -14.48
N ALA A 154 9.05 4.51 -14.92
CA ALA A 154 7.68 4.04 -14.95
C ALA A 154 7.50 2.80 -15.83
N LYS A 155 6.37 2.11 -15.61
CA LYS A 155 5.89 1.06 -16.51
C LYS A 155 5.80 1.62 -17.93
N GLN A 156 6.51 0.98 -18.85
CA GLN A 156 6.41 1.33 -20.25
C GLN A 156 5.04 0.87 -20.77
N PRO A 157 4.33 1.69 -21.57
CA PRO A 157 3.18 1.18 -22.31
C PRO A 157 3.67 0.01 -23.16
N GLY A 158 3.00 -1.14 -23.06
CA GLY A 158 3.33 -2.29 -23.90
C GLY A 158 3.33 -1.82 -25.35
N LYS A 159 4.43 -2.02 -26.08
CA LYS A 159 4.41 -1.85 -27.53
C LYS A 159 3.35 -2.83 -28.03
N GLY A 160 2.18 -2.32 -28.38
CA GLY A 160 1.17 -3.11 -29.09
C GLY A 160 1.85 -3.67 -30.32
N GLY A 161 1.94 -5.00 -30.41
CA GLY A 161 2.28 -5.65 -31.66
C GLY A 161 1.23 -5.23 -32.68
N SER A 162 1.68 -4.56 -33.74
CA SER A 162 0.95 -4.44 -34.99
C SER A 162 0.60 -5.80 -35.55
#